data_AF-A0A914FN04-F1
#
_entry.id   AF-A0A914FN04-F1
#
_cell.length_a   1.000
_cell.length_b   1.000
_cell.length_c   1.000
_cell.angle_alpha   90.00
_cell.angle_beta   90.00
_cell.angle_gamma   90.00
#
_symmetry.space_group_name_H-M   'P 1'
#
loop_
_entity.id
_entity.type
_entity.pdbx_description
1 polymer ?
#
loop_
_entity_poly.entity_id
_entity_poly.type
_entity_poly.pdbx_seq_one_letter_code
_entity_poly.pdbx_strand_id
1 'polypeptide(L)'
;MNQNYAVQIVEYVSEGRFRPKNAVIEAIFGDKRVKNLPLVVKCIAGAARKGKSFILNFFLSYFNHLEMNPNVPWQLDENTKLEGFEFQEGMKRTTVGIWAWNHIFVVKQSDGSEIAVCLVSENRGEQMGRVKFVRQKIC
;
A
#
# COMPACT_ATOMS: atom_id res chain seq x y z
N MET A 1 -1.70 -20.40 -6.22
CA MET A 1 -1.21 -19.42 -5.24
C MET A 1 -1.77 -18.07 -5.66
N ASN A 2 -2.55 -17.41 -4.80
CA ASN A 2 -3.04 -16.07 -5.14
C ASN A 2 -1.84 -15.11 -5.16
N GLN A 3 -1.61 -14.48 -6.29
CA GLN A 3 -0.55 -13.50 -6.45
C GLN A 3 -0.95 -12.22 -5.70
N ASN A 4 -0.04 -11.63 -4.92
CA ASN A 4 -0.25 -10.33 -4.29
C ASN A 4 0.04 -9.22 -5.30
N TYR A 5 -0.77 -8.16 -5.31
CA TYR A 5 -0.67 -7.06 -6.26
C TYR A 5 -1.25 -5.76 -5.71
N ALA A 6 -0.89 -4.64 -6.34
CA ALA A 6 -1.46 -3.33 -6.03
C ALA A 6 -2.84 -3.18 -6.69
N VAL A 7 -3.87 -2.89 -5.89
CA VAL A 7 -5.25 -2.73 -6.34
C VAL A 7 -5.77 -1.32 -6.03
N GLN A 8 -6.49 -0.73 -6.98
CA GLN A 8 -7.09 0.59 -6.77
C GLN A 8 -8.26 0.49 -5.78
N ILE A 9 -8.22 1.30 -4.72
CA ILE A 9 -9.27 1.37 -3.68
C ILE A 9 -10.08 2.66 -3.75
N VAL A 10 -9.52 3.72 -4.34
CA VAL A 10 -10.23 4.96 -4.63
C VAL A 10 -9.88 5.38 -6.05
N GLU A 11 -10.89 5.69 -6.85
CA GLU A 11 -10.73 6.19 -8.20
C GLU A 11 -11.20 7.64 -8.32
N TYR A 12 -10.49 8.40 -9.15
CA TYR A 12 -10.99 9.68 -9.63
C TYR A 12 -12.04 9.46 -10.73
N VAL A 13 -13.18 10.13 -10.61
CA VAL A 13 -14.26 10.06 -11.61
C VAL A 13 -14.18 11.27 -12.53
N SER A 14 -14.54 12.45 -12.03
CA SER A 14 -14.49 13.73 -12.74
C SER A 14 -14.69 14.89 -11.77
N GLU A 15 -14.28 16.10 -12.14
CA GLU A 15 -14.58 17.35 -11.41
C GLU A 15 -14.21 17.29 -9.91
N GLY A 16 -13.06 16.69 -9.58
CA GLY A 16 -12.63 16.54 -8.18
C GLY A 16 -13.39 15.48 -7.38
N ARG A 17 -14.28 14.71 -8.01
CA ARG A 17 -15.02 13.62 -7.35
C ARG A 17 -14.23 12.32 -7.34
N PHE A 18 -14.28 11.64 -6.20
CA PHE A 18 -13.67 10.34 -5.97
C PHE A 18 -14.72 9.30 -5.62
N ARG A 19 -14.53 8.07 -6.08
CA ARG A 19 -15.38 6.93 -5.76
C ARG A 19 -14.57 5.86 -5.02
N PRO A 20 -14.92 5.50 -3.78
CA PRO A 20 -14.32 4.35 -3.11
C PRO A 20 -14.82 3.05 -3.74
N LYS A 21 -13.95 2.05 -3.86
CA LYS A 21 -14.30 0.70 -4.28
C LYS A 21 -14.56 -0.17 -3.04
N ASN A 22 -15.72 0.01 -2.42
CA ASN A 22 -16.07 -0.60 -1.13
C ASN A 22 -15.83 -2.12 -1.11
N ALA A 23 -16.25 -2.86 -2.14
CA ALA A 23 -16.03 -4.30 -2.22
C ALA A 23 -14.54 -4.69 -2.19
N VAL A 24 -13.65 -3.87 -2.77
CA VAL A 24 -12.19 -4.09 -2.73
C VAL A 24 -11.63 -3.77 -1.35
N ILE A 25 -12.08 -2.66 -0.76
CA ILE A 25 -11.69 -2.26 0.59
C ILE A 25 -12.09 -3.34 1.59
N GLU A 26 -13.33 -3.81 1.52
CA GLU A 26 -13.85 -4.90 2.36
C GLU A 26 -13.07 -6.20 2.16
N ALA A 27 -12.67 -6.53 0.93
CA ALA A 27 -11.85 -7.71 0.66
C ALA A 27 -10.45 -7.64 1.31
N ILE A 28 -9.83 -6.45 1.36
CA ILE A 28 -8.50 -6.26 1.95
C ILE A 28 -8.57 -6.18 3.47
N PHE A 29 -9.47 -5.36 4.00
CA PHE A 29 -9.54 -5.04 5.44
C PHE A 29 -10.50 -5.94 6.22
N GLY A 30 -11.32 -6.74 5.54
CA GLY A 30 -12.17 -7.77 6.14
C GLY A 30 -11.44 -9.06 6.51
N ASP A 31 -10.11 -9.11 6.33
CA ASP A 31 -9.30 -10.25 6.70
C ASP A 31 -9.36 -10.52 8.22
N LYS A 32 -9.90 -11.70 8.58
CA LYS A 32 -10.08 -12.11 9.97
C LYS A 32 -8.77 -12.19 10.75
N ARG A 33 -7.63 -12.39 10.07
CA ARG A 33 -6.29 -12.45 10.69
C ARG A 33 -5.92 -11.14 11.37
N VAL A 34 -6.43 -10.01 10.87
CA VAL A 34 -6.03 -8.67 11.30
C VAL A 34 -7.13 -7.88 11.99
N LYS A 35 -8.33 -8.46 12.13
CA LYS A 35 -9.54 -7.79 12.63
C LYS A 35 -9.33 -7.05 13.97
N ASN A 36 -8.56 -7.62 14.89
CA ASN A 36 -8.35 -7.08 16.23
C ASN A 36 -6.96 -6.47 16.42
N LEU A 37 -6.18 -6.32 15.35
CA LEU A 37 -4.83 -5.77 15.41
C LEU A 37 -4.87 -4.26 15.15
N PRO A 38 -4.04 -3.45 15.85
CA PRO A 38 -3.82 -2.06 15.47
C PRO A 38 -3.34 -1.98 14.02
N LEU A 39 -4.08 -1.27 13.18
CA LEU A 39 -3.76 -1.10 11.77
C LEU A 39 -2.95 0.18 11.52
N VAL A 40 -1.76 0.00 10.94
CA VAL A 40 -0.89 1.04 10.42
C VAL A 40 -1.05 1.12 8.91
N VAL A 41 -1.46 2.29 8.42
CA VAL A 41 -1.52 2.58 6.98
C VAL A 41 -0.31 3.42 6.60
N LYS A 42 0.60 2.85 5.81
CA LYS A 42 1.78 3.56 5.31
C LYS A 42 1.54 4.03 3.88
N CYS A 43 1.28 5.33 3.75
CA CYS A 43 0.96 5.97 2.48
C CYS A 43 2.16 6.75 1.92
N ILE A 44 2.48 6.55 0.64
CA ILE A 44 3.42 7.40 -0.10
C ILE A 44 2.62 8.24 -1.10
N ALA A 45 2.67 9.55 -0.92
CA ALA A 45 1.95 10.53 -1.73
C ALA A 45 2.92 11.52 -2.38
N GLY A 46 2.57 12.02 -3.57
CA GLY A 46 3.39 13.02 -4.25
C GLY A 46 3.32 12.94 -5.78
N ALA A 47 4.04 13.85 -6.42
CA ALA A 47 4.05 13.98 -7.88
C ALA A 47 4.42 12.66 -8.59
N ALA A 48 3.87 12.47 -9.79
CA ALA A 48 4.21 11.34 -10.65
C ALA A 48 5.72 11.32 -10.95
N ARG A 49 6.27 10.12 -11.18
CA ARG A 49 7.69 9.91 -11.58
C ARG A 49 8.74 10.41 -10.56
N LYS A 50 8.39 10.43 -9.27
CA LYS A 50 9.30 10.78 -8.15
C LYS A 50 9.71 9.57 -7.30
N GLY A 51 9.70 8.36 -7.86
CA GLY A 51 10.18 7.16 -7.16
C GLY A 51 9.25 6.60 -6.08
N LYS A 52 7.94 6.93 -6.11
CA LYS A 52 6.98 6.41 -5.11
C LYS A 52 6.90 4.88 -5.11
N SER A 53 6.77 4.27 -6.29
CA SER A 53 6.73 2.81 -6.44
C SER A 53 8.02 2.16 -5.95
N PHE A 54 9.18 2.78 -6.18
CA PHE A 54 10.46 2.29 -5.67
C PHE A 54 10.46 2.17 -4.14
N ILE A 55 10.05 3.24 -3.44
CA ILE A 55 9.98 3.24 -1.97
C ILE A 55 8.96 2.21 -1.46
N LEU A 56 7.82 2.08 -2.14
CA LEU A 56 6.81 1.11 -1.76
C LEU A 56 7.30 -0.34 -1.98
N ASN A 57 8.01 -0.60 -3.07
CA ASN A 57 8.60 -1.92 -3.33
C ASN A 57 9.74 -2.25 -2.36
N PHE A 58 10.49 -1.25 -1.90
CA PHE A 58 11.43 -1.41 -0.77
C PHE A 58 10.70 -1.89 0.49
N PHE A 59 9.58 -1.25 0.85
CA PHE A 59 8.79 -1.69 2.00
C PHE A 59 8.13 -3.05 1.78
N LEU A 60 7.69 -3.38 0.56
CA LEU A 60 7.18 -4.71 0.24
C LEU A 60 8.24 -5.78 0.50
N SER A 61 9.47 -5.59 0.00
CA SER A 61 10.57 -6.51 0.24
C SER A 61 10.82 -6.70 1.74
N TYR A 62 10.90 -5.60 2.49
CA TYR A 62 11.08 -5.63 3.93
C TYR A 62 9.97 -6.40 4.67
N PHE A 63 8.70 -6.10 4.41
CA PHE A 63 7.59 -6.74 5.13
C PHE A 63 7.38 -8.19 4.73
N ASN A 64 7.57 -8.54 3.44
CA ASN A 64 7.58 -9.93 3.00
C ASN A 64 8.66 -10.73 3.75
N HIS A 65 9.85 -10.16 3.92
CA HIS A 65 10.93 -10.81 4.66
C HIS A 65 10.59 -11.00 6.13
N LEU A 66 10.00 -10.00 6.79
CA LEU A 66 9.59 -10.13 8.19
C LEU A 66 8.57 -11.24 8.40
N GLU A 67 7.62 -11.42 7.47
CA GLU A 67 6.63 -12.51 7.56
C GLU A 67 7.25 -13.89 7.29
N MET A 68 8.17 -14.00 6.33
CA MET A 68 8.79 -15.28 5.95
C MET A 68 9.92 -15.70 6.89
N ASN A 69 10.71 -14.74 7.37
CA ASN A 69 11.95 -14.95 8.12
C ASN A 69 12.06 -13.99 9.32
N PRO A 70 11.14 -14.05 10.31
CA PRO A 70 11.04 -13.07 11.40
C PRO A 70 12.29 -12.98 12.28
N ASN A 71 13.12 -14.03 12.30
CA ASN A 71 14.34 -14.11 13.12
C ASN A 71 15.62 -13.78 12.35
N VAL A 72 15.52 -13.47 11.06
CA VAL A 72 16.66 -13.13 10.20
C VAL A 72 16.61 -11.63 9.91
N PRO A 73 17.70 -10.86 10.09
CA PRO A 73 17.71 -9.47 9.67
C PRO A 73 17.44 -9.33 8.16
N TRP A 74 16.55 -8.42 7.79
CA TRP A 74 16.35 -8.09 6.38
C TRP A 74 17.58 -7.35 5.84
N GLN A 75 18.02 -7.72 4.63
CA GLN A 75 19.11 -7.06 3.92
C GLN A 75 18.64 -6.70 2.52
N LEU A 76 19.03 -5.52 2.06
CA LEU A 76 18.88 -5.11 0.67
C LEU A 76 20.20 -5.41 -0.05
N ASP A 77 20.19 -6.42 -0.91
CA ASP A 77 21.34 -6.81 -1.73
C ASP A 77 21.03 -6.74 -3.23
N GLU A 78 22.03 -7.03 -4.06
CA GLU A 78 21.91 -7.02 -5.53
C GLU A 78 20.92 -8.05 -6.09
N ASN A 79 20.57 -9.08 -5.30
CA ASN A 79 19.62 -10.12 -5.68
C ASN A 79 18.18 -9.79 -5.22
N THR A 80 18.02 -8.75 -4.40
CA THR A 80 16.74 -8.35 -3.84
C THR A 80 15.86 -7.70 -4.90
N LYS A 81 14.80 -8.39 -5.29
CA LYS A 81 13.82 -7.87 -6.25
C LYS A 81 12.87 -6.87 -5.60
N LEU A 82 12.89 -5.63 -6.10
CA LEU A 82 11.97 -4.57 -5.67
C LEU A 82 10.79 -4.47 -6.65
N GLU A 83 9.90 -5.46 -6.58
CA GLU A 83 8.73 -5.61 -7.45
C GLU A 83 7.42 -5.55 -6.67
N GLY A 84 6.31 -5.27 -7.36
CA GLY A 84 4.96 -5.30 -6.79
C GLY A 84 4.10 -4.11 -7.19
N PHE A 85 4.38 -2.92 -6.66
CA PHE A 85 3.75 -1.70 -7.16
C PHE A 85 4.33 -1.38 -8.53
N GLU A 86 3.52 -1.62 -9.56
CA GLU A 86 3.89 -1.28 -10.92
C GLU A 86 4.06 0.22 -11.10
N PHE A 87 5.04 0.57 -11.92
CA PHE A 87 5.19 1.88 -12.52
C PHE A 87 4.62 1.79 -13.93
N GLN A 88 3.60 2.58 -14.25
CA GLN A 88 3.24 2.74 -15.66
C GLN A 88 4.26 3.66 -16.30
N GLU A 89 5.20 3.08 -17.05
CA GLU A 89 6.10 3.81 -17.93
C GLU A 89 5.31 4.37 -19.12
N GLY A 90 5.34 5.69 -19.28
CA GLY A 90 4.87 6.37 -20.50
C GLY A 90 3.80 7.44 -20.29
N MET A 91 3.41 8.04 -21.42
CA MET A 91 2.46 9.16 -21.56
C MET A 91 0.98 8.70 -21.46
N LYS A 92 0.74 7.42 -21.18
CA LYS A 92 -0.61 6.87 -20.95
C LYS A 92 -1.18 7.48 -19.68
N ARG A 93 -2.47 7.85 -19.71
CA ARG A 93 -3.22 8.39 -18.57
C ARG A 93 -2.92 7.56 -17.32
N THR A 94 -2.08 8.08 -16.42
CA THR A 94 -1.96 7.54 -15.08
C THR A 94 -3.34 7.68 -14.45
N THR A 95 -3.96 6.56 -14.09
CA THR A 95 -5.22 6.61 -13.36
C THR A 95 -4.97 7.38 -12.07
N VAL A 96 -5.79 8.40 -11.82
CA VAL A 96 -5.71 9.22 -10.60
C VAL A 96 -6.50 8.51 -9.51
N GLY A 97 -5.98 8.51 -8.28
CA GLY A 97 -6.65 7.86 -7.15
C GLY A 97 -5.70 7.32 -6.08
N ILE A 98 -6.15 6.26 -5.40
CA ILE A 98 -5.42 5.59 -4.33
C ILE A 98 -5.38 4.09 -4.59
N TRP A 99 -4.19 3.50 -4.46
CA TRP A 99 -3.91 2.08 -4.58
C TRP A 99 -3.45 1.52 -3.24
N ALA A 100 -3.90 0.32 -2.90
CA ALA A 100 -3.44 -0.43 -1.74
C ALA A 100 -2.80 -1.75 -2.21
N TRP A 101 -1.84 -2.26 -1.45
CA TRP A 101 -1.42 -3.65 -1.57
C TRP A 101 -2.56 -4.56 -1.08
N ASN A 102 -2.89 -5.61 -1.82
CA ASN A 102 -4.03 -6.48 -1.50
C ASN A 102 -3.76 -7.46 -0.33
N HIS A 103 -2.56 -7.44 0.24
CA HIS A 103 -2.17 -8.25 1.39
C HIS A 103 -1.79 -7.34 2.57
N ILE A 104 -2.39 -7.58 3.72
CA ILE A 104 -2.07 -6.90 4.97
C ILE A 104 -1.00 -7.71 5.69
N PHE A 105 0.12 -7.07 6.01
CA PHE A 105 1.22 -7.71 6.72
C PHE A 105 0.94 -7.75 8.22
N VAL A 106 1.24 -8.87 8.88
CA VAL A 106 1.25 -8.95 10.35
C VAL A 106 2.68 -8.87 10.84
N VAL A 107 2.98 -7.86 11.64
CA VAL A 107 4.32 -7.61 12.17
C VAL A 107 4.32 -7.77 13.68
N LYS A 108 5.20 -8.64 14.18
CA LYS A 108 5.46 -8.80 15.61
C LYS A 108 6.47 -7.76 16.08
N GLN A 109 6.12 -7.02 17.13
CA GLN A 109 6.96 -6.01 17.77
C GLN A 109 7.89 -6.64 18.81
N SER A 110 8.87 -5.88 19.28
CA SER A 110 9.84 -6.31 20.30
C SER A 110 9.20 -6.63 21.65
N ASP A 111 8.07 -5.99 21.97
CA ASP A 111 7.28 -6.26 23.17
C ASP A 111 6.34 -7.48 23.03
N GLY A 112 6.36 -8.15 21.87
CA GLY A 112 5.53 -9.31 21.56
C GLY A 112 4.13 -8.98 21.04
N SER A 113 3.72 -7.70 21.03
CA SER A 113 2.47 -7.28 20.41
C SER A 113 2.52 -7.37 18.89
N GLU A 114 1.37 -7.44 18.24
CA GLU A 114 1.26 -7.52 16.79
C GLU A 114 0.55 -6.30 16.23
N ILE A 115 1.00 -5.85 15.06
CA ILE A 115 0.34 -4.79 14.28
C ILE A 115 0.06 -5.27 12.87
N ALA A 116 -1.02 -4.76 12.30
CA ALA A 116 -1.34 -4.93 10.89
C ALA A 116 -0.78 -3.76 10.09
N VAL A 117 -0.13 -4.02 8.95
CA VAL A 117 0.44 -2.98 8.09
C VAL A 117 -0.14 -3.06 6.69
N CYS A 118 -0.71 -1.93 6.23
CA CYS A 118 -1.17 -1.75 4.85
C CYS A 118 -0.26 -0.74 4.14
N LEU A 119 0.18 -1.08 2.93
CA LEU A 119 0.90 -0.16 2.04
C LEU A 119 -0.05 0.50 1.05
N VAL A 120 0.04 1.82 0.95
CA VAL A 120 -0.84 2.64 0.11
C VAL A 120 -0.02 3.59 -0.75
N SER A 121 -0.40 3.70 -2.02
CA SER A 121 0.15 4.68 -2.97
C SER A 121 -0.94 5.64 -3.41
N GLU A 122 -0.61 6.91 -3.46
CA GLU A 122 -1.48 7.95 -4.01
C GLU A 122 -0.90 8.43 -5.35
N ASN A 123 -1.68 8.31 -6.43
CA ASN A 123 -1.27 8.80 -7.75
C ASN A 123 -2.02 10.09 -8.09
N ARG A 124 -1.30 11.22 -8.02
CA ARG A 124 -1.77 12.53 -8.52
C ARG A 124 -1.58 12.63 -10.01
N GLY A 125 -2.65 12.98 -10.71
CA GLY A 125 -2.55 13.74 -11.94
C GLY A 125 -2.30 15.22 -11.62
N GLU A 126 -1.85 15.99 -12.62
CA GLU A 126 -1.62 17.46 -12.51
C GLU A 126 -2.88 18.25 -12.07
N GLN A 127 -4.05 17.62 -12.12
CA GLN A 127 -5.36 18.18 -11.81
C GLN A 127 -5.75 18.14 -10.31
N MET A 128 -4.92 17.59 -9.41
CA MET A 128 -5.34 17.31 -8.02
C MET A 128 -4.78 18.29 -6.98
N GLY A 129 -5.68 19.04 -6.30
CA GLY A 129 -5.40 19.84 -5.11
C GLY A 129 -4.97 19.01 -3.89
N ARG A 130 -4.53 19.68 -2.81
CA ARG A 130 -4.03 19.02 -1.57
C ARG A 130 -5.09 18.14 -0.91
N VAL A 131 -4.94 16.81 -0.99
CA VAL A 131 -5.69 15.85 -0.16
C VAL A 131 -5.11 15.86 1.27
N LYS A 132 -5.96 16.11 2.27
CA LYS A 132 -5.62 15.96 3.70
C LYS A 132 -6.11 14.59 4.16
N PHE A 133 -5.22 13.75 4.68
CA PHE A 133 -5.59 12.50 5.32
C PHE A 133 -6.04 12.78 6.76
N VAL A 134 -7.23 12.31 7.11
CA VAL A 134 -7.76 12.35 8.48
C VAL A 134 -7.52 10.98 9.10
N ARG A 135 -6.95 10.95 10.31
CA ARG A 135 -6.71 9.71 11.05
C ARG A 135 -8.05 9.16 11.53
N GLN A 136 -8.52 8.08 10.93
CA GLN A 136 -9.75 7.40 11.34
C GLN A 136 -9.37 6.13 12.10
N LYS A 137 -9.92 5.95 13.31
CA LYS A 137 -9.87 4.65 13.99
C LYS A 137 -10.69 3.68 13.14
N ILE A 138 -10.06 2.63 12.66
CA ILE A 138 -10.74 1.51 12.03
C ILE A 138 -11.26 0.67 13.20
N CYS A 139 -12.58 0.58 13.31
CA CYS A 139 -13.31 -0.12 14.35
C CYS A 139 -13.44 -1.61 14.03
#